data_AF-A0A7Y8LV19-F1
#
_entry.id   AF-A0A7Y8LV19-F1
#
_cell.length_a   1.000
_cell.length_b   1.000
_cell.length_c   1.000
_cell.angle_alpha   90.00
_cell.angle_beta   90.00
_cell.angle_gamma   90.00
#
_symmetry.space_group_name_H-M   'P 1'
#
loop_
_entity.id
_entity.type
_entity.pdbx_description
1 polymer ?
#
loop_
_entity_poly.entity_id
_entity_poly.type
_entity_poly.pdbx_seq_one_letter_code
_entity_poly.pdbx_strand_id
1 'polypeptide(L)'
;MTEIIEIFLKCPFSWEKLKEMKKQEIKFWAADGLNLLRIVEIDEKRKSFYLINQSGKITWPLKYEKLEEVHDKIHRGEVALLSYEIDKLIPTWGNYIAGLFKYLGCDKV
;
A
#
# COMPACT_ATOMS: atom_id res chain seq x y z
N MET A 1 21.69 26.21 -3.16
CA MET A 1 20.59 25.85 -4.08
C MET A 1 20.54 24.33 -4.16
N THR A 2 20.34 23.69 -3.00
CA THR A 2 20.65 22.27 -2.79
C THR A 2 19.61 21.56 -1.91
N GLU A 3 18.48 22.22 -1.64
CA GLU A 3 17.37 21.67 -0.83
C GLU A 3 16.15 21.27 -1.68
N ILE A 4 16.14 21.62 -2.97
CA ILE A 4 14.97 21.39 -3.86
C ILE A 4 14.99 19.99 -4.51
N ILE A 5 16.12 19.27 -4.45
CA ILE A 5 16.29 17.98 -5.15
C ILE A 5 16.04 16.76 -4.21
N GLU A 6 16.08 16.92 -2.89
CA GLU A 6 15.80 15.82 -1.95
C GLU A 6 14.30 15.51 -1.75
N ILE A 7 13.40 16.36 -2.27
CA ILE A 7 11.95 16.18 -2.11
C ILE A 7 11.39 15.08 -3.04
N PHE A 8 12.17 14.60 -4.02
CA PHE A 8 11.71 13.62 -5.01
C PHE A 8 12.02 12.13 -4.71
N LEU A 9 12.54 11.79 -3.53
CA LEU A 9 13.02 10.41 -3.24
C LEU A 9 12.41 9.72 -2.00
N LYS A 10 11.33 10.24 -1.40
CA LYS A 10 10.65 9.54 -0.30
C LYS A 10 9.31 8.99 -0.77
N CYS A 11 9.14 7.65 -0.73
CA CYS A 11 7.83 7.02 -0.91
C CYS A 11 6.82 7.73 0.02
N PRO A 12 5.68 8.23 -0.47
CA PRO A 12 4.71 9.02 0.31
C PRO A 12 3.86 8.16 1.26
N PHE A 13 4.27 6.90 1.47
CA PHE A 13 3.55 5.96 2.32
C PHE A 13 3.45 6.50 3.74
N SER A 14 2.21 6.64 4.21
CA SER A 14 1.88 7.03 5.57
C SER A 14 0.39 6.75 5.83
N TRP A 15 0.00 6.69 7.09
CA TRP A 15 -1.42 6.60 7.47
C TRP A 15 -2.26 7.74 6.91
N GLU A 16 -1.72 8.97 6.91
CA GLU A 16 -2.39 10.15 6.35
C GLU A 16 -2.59 10.02 4.84
N LYS A 17 -1.61 9.46 4.13
CA LYS A 17 -1.75 9.21 2.69
C LYS A 17 -2.85 8.21 2.39
N LEU A 18 -3.00 7.15 3.19
CA LEU A 18 -4.10 6.19 3.03
C LEU A 18 -5.48 6.85 3.25
N LYS A 19 -5.58 7.75 4.25
CA LYS A 19 -6.79 8.55 4.48
C LYS A 19 -7.11 9.49 3.32
N GLU A 20 -6.09 10.16 2.78
CA GLU A 20 -6.21 11.00 1.59
C GLU A 20 -6.72 10.19 0.39
N MET A 21 -6.11 9.02 0.13
CA MET A 21 -6.51 8.11 -0.96
C MET A 21 -7.96 7.65 -0.83
N LYS A 22 -8.43 7.34 0.39
CA LYS A 22 -9.85 7.03 0.65
C LYS A 22 -10.74 8.23 0.29
N LYS A 23 -10.41 9.42 0.81
CA LYS A 23 -11.20 10.65 0.64
C LYS A 23 -11.34 11.05 -0.83
N GLN A 24 -10.27 10.89 -1.60
CA GLN A 24 -10.22 11.21 -3.03
C GLN A 24 -10.65 10.05 -3.93
N GLU A 25 -11.05 8.92 -3.35
CA GLU A 25 -11.42 7.68 -4.07
C GLU A 25 -10.36 7.21 -5.07
N ILE A 26 -9.08 7.39 -4.70
CA ILE A 26 -7.95 7.01 -5.54
C ILE A 26 -7.99 5.51 -5.82
N LYS A 27 -7.89 5.18 -7.11
CA LYS A 27 -7.81 3.81 -7.60
C LYS A 27 -6.38 3.46 -7.95
N PHE A 28 -6.00 2.22 -7.68
CA PHE A 28 -4.71 1.66 -8.05
C PHE A 28 -4.87 0.20 -8.47
N TRP A 29 -3.96 -0.27 -9.32
CA TRP A 29 -3.94 -1.66 -9.76
C TRP A 29 -3.28 -2.54 -8.69
N ALA A 30 -3.84 -3.73 -8.48
CA ALA A 30 -3.14 -4.82 -7.83
C ALA A 30 -1.89 -5.20 -8.65
N ALA A 31 -0.96 -5.94 -8.04
CA ALA A 31 0.30 -6.26 -8.69
C ALA A 31 0.15 -7.12 -9.96
N ASP A 32 -0.90 -7.95 -10.03
CA ASP A 32 -1.27 -8.71 -11.23
C ASP A 32 -1.74 -7.85 -12.42
N GLY A 33 -2.08 -6.58 -12.20
CA GLY A 33 -2.65 -5.69 -13.22
C GLY A 33 -4.08 -6.03 -13.65
N LEU A 34 -4.75 -6.97 -12.99
CA LEU A 34 -6.09 -7.45 -13.33
C LEU A 34 -7.16 -6.85 -12.43
N ASN A 35 -6.81 -6.52 -11.18
CA ASN A 35 -7.74 -6.00 -10.19
C ASN A 35 -7.52 -4.51 -9.93
N LEU A 36 -8.51 -3.69 -10.25
CA LEU A 36 -8.53 -2.28 -9.83
C LEU A 36 -9.11 -2.18 -8.42
N LEU A 37 -8.36 -1.57 -7.51
CA LEU A 37 -8.64 -1.47 -6.09
C LEU A 37 -8.76 -0.01 -5.66
N ARG A 38 -9.52 0.24 -4.59
CA ARG A 38 -9.48 1.50 -3.82
C ARG A 38 -9.72 1.22 -2.34
N ILE A 39 -9.31 2.14 -1.48
CA ILE A 39 -9.66 2.08 -0.06
C ILE A 39 -11.13 2.49 0.08
N VAL A 40 -11.95 1.61 0.65
CA VAL A 40 -13.38 1.86 0.87
C VAL A 40 -13.67 2.31 2.29
N GLU A 41 -12.91 1.80 3.26
CA GLU A 41 -13.13 2.09 4.67
C GLU A 41 -11.80 2.20 5.43
N ILE A 42 -11.80 3.05 6.45
CA ILE A 42 -10.69 3.26 7.38
C ILE A 42 -11.31 3.31 8.78
N ASP A 43 -10.82 2.44 9.65
CA ASP A 43 -11.11 2.44 11.08
C ASP A 43 -9.94 3.12 11.81
N GLU A 44 -10.17 4.35 12.27
CA GLU A 44 -9.14 5.12 12.97
C GLU A 44 -8.82 4.57 14.36
N LYS A 45 -9.80 3.96 15.03
CA LYS A 45 -9.62 3.42 16.37
C LYS A 45 -8.77 2.16 16.35
N ARG A 46 -9.00 1.29 15.37
CA ARG A 46 -8.25 0.03 15.19
C ARG A 46 -7.02 0.18 14.31
N LYS A 47 -6.81 1.36 13.71
CA LYS A 47 -5.75 1.62 12.73
C LYS A 47 -5.73 0.55 11.64
N SER A 48 -6.88 0.34 11.01
CA SER A 48 -7.04 -0.64 9.94
C SER A 48 -7.84 -0.08 8.76
N PHE A 49 -7.69 -0.68 7.59
CA PHE A 49 -8.40 -0.26 6.39
C PHE A 49 -8.86 -1.45 5.57
N TYR A 50 -9.81 -1.18 4.67
CA TYR A 50 -10.45 -2.16 3.80
C TYR A 50 -10.31 -1.70 2.36
N LEU A 51 -10.06 -2.64 1.45
CA LEU A 51 -10.07 -2.39 0.01
C LEU A 51 -11.35 -2.93 -0.60
N ILE A 52 -11.79 -2.30 -1.68
CA ILE A 52 -12.85 -2.83 -2.55
C ILE A 52 -12.30 -2.95 -3.97
N ASN A 53 -12.62 -4.05 -4.64
CA ASN A 53 -12.29 -4.24 -6.05
C ASN A 53 -13.40 -3.73 -6.97
N GLN A 54 -13.13 -3.70 -8.28
CA GLN A 54 -14.09 -3.30 -9.32
C GLN A 54 -15.40 -4.11 -9.35
N SER A 55 -15.40 -5.33 -8.81
CA SER A 55 -16.60 -6.19 -8.71
C SER A 55 -17.41 -5.93 -7.42
N GLY A 56 -16.99 -4.98 -6.58
CA GLY A 56 -17.66 -4.68 -5.31
C GLY A 56 -17.27 -5.60 -4.15
N LYS A 57 -16.31 -6.52 -4.34
CA LYS A 57 -15.82 -7.39 -3.27
C LYS A 57 -14.91 -6.60 -2.33
N ILE A 58 -15.25 -6.60 -1.05
CA ILE A 58 -14.48 -5.96 0.02
C ILE A 58 -13.53 -6.99 0.66
N THR A 59 -12.31 -6.56 0.99
CA THR A 59 -11.33 -7.40 1.72
C THR A 59 -11.69 -7.54 3.20
N TRP A 60 -11.03 -8.45 3.92
CA TRP A 60 -10.95 -8.32 5.39
C TRP A 60 -10.14 -7.06 5.77
N PRO A 61 -10.09 -6.62 7.04
CA PRO A 61 -9.28 -5.46 7.41
C PRO A 61 -7.78 -5.79 7.37
N LEU A 62 -6.97 -4.82 6.94
CA LEU A 62 -5.53 -4.83 7.17
C LEU A 62 -5.16 -3.80 8.23
N LYS A 63 -4.38 -4.22 9.24
CA LYS A 63 -3.78 -3.31 10.22
C LYS A 63 -2.65 -2.51 9.58
N TYR A 64 -2.63 -1.20 9.85
CA TYR A 64 -1.60 -0.30 9.36
C TYR A 64 -0.20 -0.69 9.84
N GLU A 65 -0.06 -1.08 11.10
CA GLU A 65 1.21 -1.54 11.67
C GLU A 65 1.84 -2.68 10.84
N LYS A 66 1.03 -3.63 10.37
CA LYS A 66 1.52 -4.72 9.51
C LYS A 66 1.93 -4.24 8.13
N LEU A 67 1.20 -3.28 7.58
CA LEU A 67 1.59 -2.66 6.31
C LEU A 67 2.91 -1.89 6.44
N GLU A 68 3.10 -1.17 7.55
CA GLU A 68 4.31 -0.43 7.88
C GLU A 68 5.52 -1.35 8.08
N GLU A 69 5.36 -2.47 8.79
CA GLU A 69 6.39 -3.50 8.90
C GLU A 69 6.88 -4.00 7.52
N VAL A 70 5.96 -4.25 6.59
CA VAL A 70 6.31 -4.70 5.23
C VAL A 70 6.99 -3.59 4.45
N HIS A 71 6.46 -2.38 4.50
CA HIS A 71 7.05 -1.19 3.86
C HIS A 71 8.51 -1.02 4.26
N ASP A 72 8.79 -1.08 5.57
CA ASP A 72 10.14 -0.88 6.09
C ASP A 72 11.10 -2.01 5.68
N LYS A 73 10.61 -3.25 5.61
CA LYS A 73 11.38 -4.38 5.09
C LYS A 73 11.74 -4.21 3.61
N ILE A 74 10.84 -3.65 2.82
CA ILE A 74 11.09 -3.35 1.40
C ILE A 74 12.15 -2.26 1.27
N HIS A 75 12.02 -1.15 2.00
CA HIS A 75 13.02 -0.07 1.99
C HIS A 75 14.40 -0.50 2.51
N ARG A 76 14.47 -1.48 3.41
CA ARG A 76 15.75 -2.07 3.84
C ARG A 76 16.30 -3.13 2.88
N GLY A 77 15.59 -3.46 1.80
CA GLY A 77 15.97 -4.50 0.85
C GLY A 77 15.86 -5.93 1.39
N GLU A 78 15.21 -6.14 2.55
CA GLU A 78 15.02 -7.47 3.15
C GLU A 78 13.96 -8.29 2.40
N VAL A 79 13.02 -7.61 1.75
CA VAL A 79 11.86 -8.20 1.07
C VAL A 79 11.71 -7.52 -0.28
N ALA A 80 11.72 -8.30 -1.36
CA ALA A 80 11.43 -7.75 -2.67
C ALA A 80 9.96 -7.29 -2.77
N LEU A 81 9.69 -6.23 -3.52
CA LEU A 81 8.33 -5.79 -3.85
C LEU A 81 7.66 -6.76 -4.85
N LEU A 82 7.41 -7.98 -4.40
CA LEU A 82 6.77 -9.05 -5.14
C LEU A 82 5.63 -9.60 -4.30
N SER A 83 4.49 -9.84 -4.95
CA SER A 83 3.29 -10.36 -4.27
C SER A 83 3.58 -11.60 -3.44
N TYR A 84 4.33 -12.55 -4.00
CA TYR A 84 4.68 -13.80 -3.33
C TYR A 84 5.52 -13.60 -2.06
N GLU A 85 6.49 -12.67 -2.08
CA GLU A 85 7.33 -12.40 -0.91
C GLU A 85 6.53 -11.70 0.20
N ILE A 86 5.66 -10.75 -0.17
CA ILE A 86 4.80 -10.07 0.79
C ILE A 86 3.73 -11.01 1.37
N ASP A 87 3.21 -11.95 0.57
CA ASP A 87 2.21 -12.90 1.05
C ASP A 87 2.75 -13.83 2.15
N LYS A 88 4.06 -14.10 2.17
CA LYS A 88 4.70 -14.83 3.29
C LYS A 88 4.61 -14.09 4.63
N LEU A 89 4.49 -12.76 4.59
CA LEU A 89 4.39 -11.91 5.79
C LEU A 89 2.94 -11.65 6.17
N ILE A 90 2.10 -11.41 5.17
CA ILE A 90 0.69 -11.12 5.34
C ILE A 90 -0.07 -11.99 4.33
N PRO A 91 -0.39 -13.25 4.71
CA PRO A 91 -1.05 -14.17 3.81
C PRO A 91 -2.31 -13.57 3.22
N THR A 92 -2.54 -13.87 1.94
CA THR A 92 -3.69 -13.44 1.14
C THR A 92 -3.77 -11.93 0.83
N TRP A 93 -2.79 -11.13 1.24
CA TRP A 93 -2.70 -9.70 0.94
C TRP A 93 -1.60 -9.32 -0.06
N GLY A 94 -0.69 -10.25 -0.38
CA GLY A 94 0.53 -9.94 -1.12
C GLY A 94 0.28 -9.18 -2.41
N ASN A 95 -0.71 -9.63 -3.20
CA ASN A 95 -1.08 -9.00 -4.47
C ASN A 95 -1.58 -7.55 -4.31
N TYR A 96 -2.35 -7.27 -3.25
CA TYR A 96 -2.92 -5.96 -3.02
C TYR A 96 -1.89 -4.98 -2.47
N ILE A 97 -1.05 -5.43 -1.54
CA ILE A 97 0.00 -4.62 -0.93
C ILE A 97 1.08 -4.28 -1.96
N ALA A 98 1.52 -5.27 -2.76
CA ALA A 98 2.49 -5.03 -3.82
C ALA A 98 1.98 -3.97 -4.83
N GLY A 99 0.70 -4.04 -5.20
CA GLY A 99 0.07 -3.03 -6.06
C GLY A 99 0.02 -1.64 -5.42
N LEU A 100 -0.36 -1.55 -4.14
CA LEU A 100 -0.38 -0.29 -3.39
C LEU A 100 1.01 0.36 -3.31
N PHE A 101 2.03 -0.39 -2.93
CA PHE A 101 3.39 0.14 -2.83
C PHE A 101 4.01 0.49 -4.17
N LYS A 102 3.70 -0.27 -5.23
CA LYS A 102 4.08 0.12 -6.59
C LYS A 102 3.41 1.43 -7.01
N TYR A 103 2.13 1.62 -6.68
CA TYR A 103 1.43 2.88 -6.92
C TYR A 103 2.07 4.05 -6.17
N LEU A 104 2.50 3.83 -4.93
CA LEU A 104 3.19 4.83 -4.12
C LEU A 104 4.66 5.03 -4.53
N GLY A 105 5.20 4.22 -5.45
CA GLY A 105 6.57 4.36 -5.94
C GLY A 105 7.64 3.88 -4.97
N CYS A 106 7.31 2.94 -4.08
CA CYS A 106 8.27 2.36 -3.14
C CYS A 106 9.32 1.43 -3.81
N ASP A 107 9.20 1.14 -5.12
CA ASP A 107 10.21 0.42 -5.93
C ASP A 107 11.39 1.30 -6.37
N LYS A 108 11.29 2.62 -6.17
CA LYS A 108 12.26 3.62 -6.61
C LYS A 108 13.07 4.22 -5.47
N VAL A 109 12.97 3.62 -4.26
CA VAL A 109 13.63 4.07 -3.03
C VAL A 109 14.85 3.21 -2.74
#